data_AF-X0TCV3-F1
#
_entry.id   AF-X0TCV3-F1
#
_cell.length_a   1.000
_cell.length_b   1.000
_cell.length_c   1.000
_cell.angle_alpha   90.00
_cell.angle_beta   90.00
_cell.angle_gamma   90.00
#
_symmetry.space_group_name_H-M   'P 1'
#
loop_
_entity.id
_entity.type
_entity.pdbx_description
1 polymer ?
#
loop_
_entity_poly.entity_id
_entity_poly.type
_entity_poly.pdbx_seq_one_letter_code
_entity_poly.pdbx_strand_id
1 'polypeptide(L)'
;GISSVVAVKKFNATVDRMKAEGRHIEIKDFEIQCEDSENAALPWKEIEKMFSPTDEEKKLISDALNKVLDGEIFDKEEKTKIIELISKNKQCFERLKEVIERPYFIYETNWDKPAVAYKIPSVVKIIQFMQFYSVDTFLKAENGQLNDAIDQYFSMLTFSKKFSDEPFQALISYLISMAITRRQIELLNRIISSKKLDDETLFNVLKRLDIDVWQKGLIKSIESERVAFIDCAREVLKGNKEVTEELEVYKFIFWLSRPFIKSDLSWAMEIYDESVEACKMPYYKTSEFFKYLEEKWEKIPRYYIFSLVLVPSFKSTYLKKAVLEAEILAAKAGIACKIFQNRQGGFPEQLSQLVPDILAEVPTDPFSGNPLIYRKTPSGFIVYSVGSNQKDDGGKETRVITKLVSEKDDDWVWYERKE
;
A
#
# COMPACT_ATOMS: atom_id res chain seq x y z
N GLY A 1 -32.99 30.65 1.23
CA GLY A 1 -33.32 31.61 0.18
C GLY A 1 -32.09 31.99 -0.63
N ILE A 2 -31.25 32.88 -0.11
CA ILE A 2 -30.05 33.37 -0.82
C ILE A 2 -28.83 32.44 -0.61
N SER A 3 -28.59 31.99 0.63
CA SER A 3 -27.50 31.03 0.94
C SER A 3 -27.61 29.72 0.17
N SER A 4 -28.84 29.26 -0.11
CA SER A 4 -29.11 28.05 -0.85
C SER A 4 -28.78 28.15 -2.34
N VAL A 5 -29.00 29.32 -2.95
CA VAL A 5 -28.66 29.57 -4.35
C VAL A 5 -27.15 29.70 -4.53
N VAL A 6 -26.47 30.35 -3.57
CA VAL A 6 -25.01 30.50 -3.58
C VAL A 6 -24.31 29.16 -3.46
N ALA A 7 -24.73 28.29 -2.52
CA ALA A 7 -24.13 26.97 -2.34
C ALA A 7 -24.31 26.07 -3.58
N VAL A 8 -25.49 26.10 -4.22
CA VAL A 8 -25.76 25.35 -5.46
C VAL A 8 -24.91 25.87 -6.61
N LYS A 9 -24.79 27.18 -6.77
CA LYS A 9 -23.94 27.79 -7.81
C LYS A 9 -22.47 27.45 -7.61
N LYS A 10 -21.95 27.51 -6.37
CA LYS A 10 -20.57 27.14 -6.05
C LYS A 10 -20.30 25.68 -6.41
N PHE A 11 -21.16 24.77 -5.97
CA PHE A 11 -21.02 23.34 -6.26
C PHE A 11 -21.02 23.05 -7.78
N ASN A 12 -21.99 23.60 -8.52
CA ASN A 12 -22.06 23.39 -9.96
C ASN A 12 -20.81 23.96 -10.66
N ALA A 13 -20.36 25.17 -10.28
CA ALA A 13 -19.15 25.76 -10.83
C ALA A 13 -17.90 24.90 -10.54
N THR A 14 -17.80 24.29 -9.36
CA THR A 14 -16.70 23.36 -9.03
C THR A 14 -16.74 22.12 -9.92
N VAL A 15 -17.92 21.50 -10.09
CA VAL A 15 -18.09 20.33 -10.96
C VAL A 15 -17.78 20.67 -12.42
N ASP A 16 -18.27 21.81 -12.91
CA ASP A 16 -18.03 22.27 -14.29
C ASP A 16 -16.54 22.55 -14.53
N ARG A 17 -15.85 23.16 -13.55
CA ARG A 17 -14.39 23.33 -13.57
C ARG A 17 -13.67 22.00 -13.66
N MET A 18 -14.04 21.03 -12.82
CA MET A 18 -13.41 19.70 -12.82
C MET A 18 -13.62 18.97 -14.15
N LYS A 19 -14.82 19.04 -14.73
CA LYS A 19 -15.10 18.51 -16.07
C LYS A 19 -14.25 19.20 -17.14
N ALA A 20 -14.13 20.53 -17.10
CA ALA A 20 -13.33 21.30 -18.05
C ALA A 20 -11.82 20.96 -17.97
N GLU A 21 -11.35 20.60 -16.78
CA GLU A 21 -9.98 20.12 -16.53
C GLU A 21 -9.78 18.63 -16.83
N GLY A 22 -10.82 17.92 -17.29
CA GLY A 22 -10.76 16.49 -17.63
C GLY A 22 -10.67 15.55 -16.41
N ARG A 23 -11.04 16.02 -15.22
CA ARG A 23 -10.99 15.21 -13.99
C ARG A 23 -12.20 14.27 -13.90
N HIS A 24 -11.96 13.05 -13.42
CA HIS A 24 -13.01 12.08 -13.12
C HIS A 24 -13.94 12.59 -12.02
N ILE A 25 -15.24 12.45 -12.24
CA ILE A 25 -16.33 12.88 -11.34
C ILE A 25 -17.41 11.81 -11.16
N GLU A 26 -17.37 10.74 -11.97
CA GLU A 26 -18.26 9.58 -11.97
C GLU A 26 -17.43 8.29 -12.03
N ILE A 27 -17.94 7.21 -11.45
CA ILE A 27 -17.22 5.93 -11.36
C ILE A 27 -16.93 5.37 -12.75
N LYS A 28 -17.88 5.46 -13.68
CA LYS A 28 -17.70 5.09 -15.09
C LYS A 28 -16.58 5.84 -15.80
N ASP A 29 -16.12 6.99 -15.28
CA ASP A 29 -15.01 7.69 -15.91
C ASP A 29 -13.69 6.90 -15.76
N PHE A 30 -13.65 5.91 -14.85
CA PHE A 30 -12.55 4.96 -14.68
C PHE A 30 -12.74 3.65 -15.47
N GLU A 31 -13.83 3.51 -16.24
CA GLU A 31 -14.11 2.31 -17.01
C GLU A 31 -13.02 2.07 -18.06
N ILE A 32 -12.52 0.83 -18.10
CA ILE A 32 -11.59 0.38 -19.12
C ILE A 32 -12.15 -0.86 -19.83
N GLN A 33 -11.85 -0.97 -21.13
CA GLN A 33 -12.12 -2.18 -21.89
C GLN A 33 -11.17 -3.28 -21.41
N CYS A 34 -11.71 -4.36 -20.86
CA CYS A 34 -10.95 -5.50 -20.37
C CYS A 34 -11.73 -6.78 -20.64
N GLU A 35 -11.12 -7.70 -21.39
CA GLU A 35 -11.69 -9.03 -21.60
C GLU A 35 -11.56 -9.91 -20.34
N ASP A 36 -12.46 -10.88 -20.17
CA ASP A 36 -12.38 -11.83 -19.05
C ASP A 36 -11.05 -12.61 -19.02
N SER A 37 -10.46 -12.86 -20.18
CA SER A 37 -9.13 -13.47 -20.34
C SER A 37 -8.00 -12.61 -19.76
N GLU A 38 -8.20 -11.29 -19.72
CA GLU A 38 -7.22 -10.29 -19.28
C GLU A 38 -7.42 -9.84 -17.82
N ASN A 39 -8.54 -10.18 -17.20
CA ASN A 39 -8.87 -9.77 -15.84
C ASN A 39 -8.39 -10.77 -14.78
N ALA A 40 -7.36 -10.39 -14.02
CA ALA A 40 -6.77 -11.09 -12.89
C ALA A 40 -7.70 -11.28 -11.70
N ALA A 41 -8.74 -10.46 -11.56
CA ALA A 41 -9.68 -10.57 -10.45
C ALA A 41 -10.56 -11.84 -10.55
N LEU A 42 -10.75 -12.40 -11.74
CA LEU A 42 -11.53 -13.63 -11.94
C LEU A 42 -10.86 -14.85 -11.28
N PRO A 43 -9.61 -15.22 -11.61
CA PRO A 43 -8.92 -16.30 -10.91
C PRO A 43 -8.71 -15.99 -9.42
N TRP A 44 -8.53 -14.70 -9.06
CA TRP A 44 -8.45 -14.30 -7.66
C TRP A 44 -9.75 -14.58 -6.88
N LYS A 45 -10.93 -14.28 -7.44
CA LYS A 45 -12.23 -14.60 -6.81
C LYS A 45 -12.39 -16.10 -6.55
N GLU A 46 -11.77 -16.94 -7.35
CA GLU A 46 -11.80 -18.38 -7.14
C GLU A 46 -10.84 -18.82 -6.04
N ILE A 47 -9.65 -18.21 -5.98
CA ILE A 47 -8.74 -18.34 -4.82
C ILE A 47 -9.47 -17.91 -3.54
N GLU A 48 -10.15 -16.77 -3.54
CA GLU A 48 -10.92 -16.32 -2.38
C GLU A 48 -11.98 -17.34 -1.94
N LYS A 49 -12.65 -18.03 -2.88
CA LYS A 49 -13.65 -19.06 -2.54
C LYS A 49 -13.00 -20.33 -1.99
N MET A 50 -11.89 -20.76 -2.58
CA MET A 50 -11.17 -21.99 -2.19
C MET A 50 -10.40 -21.83 -0.88
N PHE A 51 -9.81 -20.66 -0.67
CA PHE A 51 -8.94 -20.37 0.47
C PHE A 51 -9.78 -20.08 1.73
N SER A 52 -9.88 -21.11 2.57
CA SER A 52 -10.69 -21.09 3.79
C SER A 52 -9.96 -21.78 4.97
N PRO A 53 -8.83 -21.24 5.44
CA PRO A 53 -8.15 -21.76 6.62
C PRO A 53 -8.97 -21.55 7.89
N THR A 54 -8.81 -22.42 8.90
CA THR A 54 -9.40 -22.23 10.24
C THR A 54 -8.72 -21.10 11.01
N ASP A 55 -9.28 -20.67 12.13
CA ASP A 55 -8.67 -19.61 12.96
C ASP A 55 -7.36 -20.06 13.60
N GLU A 56 -7.24 -21.33 13.97
CA GLU A 56 -5.98 -21.92 14.43
C GLU A 56 -4.93 -21.95 13.31
N GLU A 57 -5.32 -22.32 12.09
CA GLU A 57 -4.43 -22.35 10.92
C GLU A 57 -3.93 -20.94 10.56
N LYS A 58 -4.81 -19.94 10.59
CA LYS A 58 -4.45 -18.52 10.38
C LYS A 58 -3.46 -18.04 11.43
N LYS A 59 -3.71 -18.34 12.71
CA LYS A 59 -2.83 -17.95 13.81
C LYS A 59 -1.46 -18.61 13.67
N LEU A 60 -1.42 -19.91 13.40
CA LEU A 60 -0.16 -20.65 13.21
C LEU A 60 0.71 -20.02 12.13
N ILE A 61 0.13 -19.66 10.97
CA ILE A 61 0.89 -19.03 9.88
C ILE A 61 1.29 -17.59 10.21
N SER A 62 0.43 -16.83 10.88
CA SER A 62 0.79 -15.47 11.31
C SER A 62 1.96 -15.49 12.30
N ASP A 63 1.92 -16.39 13.28
CA ASP A 63 3.00 -16.58 14.26
C ASP A 63 4.27 -17.08 13.57
N ALA A 64 4.15 -18.03 12.64
CA ALA A 64 5.28 -18.51 11.85
C ALA A 64 5.93 -17.40 11.02
N LEU A 65 5.14 -16.54 10.37
CA LEU A 65 5.69 -15.42 9.61
C LEU A 65 6.42 -14.43 10.51
N ASN A 66 5.88 -14.10 11.68
CA ASN A 66 6.59 -13.23 12.63
C ASN A 66 7.92 -13.84 13.06
N LYS A 67 7.96 -15.14 13.39
CA LYS A 67 9.21 -15.86 13.67
C LYS A 67 10.22 -15.77 12.53
N VAL A 68 9.79 -15.94 11.27
CA VAL A 68 10.67 -15.78 10.09
C VAL A 68 11.31 -14.40 10.08
N LEU A 69 10.50 -13.35 10.23
CA LEU A 69 10.94 -11.97 10.17
C LEU A 69 11.82 -11.59 11.37
N ASP A 70 11.57 -12.18 12.53
CA ASP A 70 12.39 -12.03 13.72
C ASP A 70 13.71 -12.83 13.68
N GLY A 71 13.83 -13.74 12.71
CA GLY A 71 15.00 -14.60 12.54
C GLY A 71 15.03 -15.77 13.52
N GLU A 72 13.88 -16.12 14.08
CA GLU A 72 13.72 -17.28 14.96
C GLU A 72 13.73 -18.60 14.16
N ILE A 73 14.13 -19.68 14.83
CA ILE A 73 14.20 -21.02 14.23
C ILE A 73 12.93 -21.78 14.58
N PHE A 74 12.33 -22.43 13.58
CA PHE A 74 11.21 -23.35 13.81
C PHE A 74 11.67 -24.64 14.48
N ASP A 75 10.91 -25.10 15.47
CA ASP A 75 11.06 -26.48 15.92
C ASP A 75 10.56 -27.47 14.85
N LYS A 76 10.95 -28.74 14.98
CA LYS A 76 10.68 -29.77 13.96
C LYS A 76 9.18 -30.07 13.82
N GLU A 77 8.43 -30.02 14.92
CA GLU A 77 6.99 -30.33 14.91
C GLU A 77 6.21 -29.18 14.28
N GLU A 78 6.52 -27.94 14.67
CA GLU A 78 5.99 -26.72 14.09
C GLU A 78 6.25 -26.66 12.58
N LYS A 79 7.51 -26.87 12.16
CA LYS A 79 7.87 -26.89 10.73
C LYS A 79 7.06 -27.93 9.95
N THR A 80 6.83 -29.11 10.53
CA THR A 80 6.03 -30.17 9.89
C THR A 80 4.58 -29.75 9.70
N LYS A 81 3.95 -29.19 10.75
CA LYS A 81 2.56 -28.68 10.69
C LYS A 81 2.40 -27.57 9.65
N ILE A 82 3.36 -26.66 9.57
CA ILE A 82 3.36 -25.57 8.58
C ILE A 82 3.45 -26.13 7.15
N ILE A 83 4.33 -27.10 6.90
CA ILE A 83 4.49 -27.73 5.57
C ILE A 83 3.20 -28.47 5.16
N GLU A 84 2.59 -29.21 6.07
CA GLU A 84 1.31 -29.88 5.81
C GLU A 84 0.21 -28.88 5.46
N LEU A 85 0.13 -27.78 6.21
CA LEU A 85 -0.84 -26.71 5.99
C LEU A 85 -0.62 -25.97 4.66
N ILE A 86 0.63 -25.71 4.28
CA ILE A 86 0.98 -25.17 2.95
C ILE A 86 0.56 -26.14 1.86
N SER A 87 0.86 -27.42 2.03
CA SER A 87 0.54 -28.47 1.06
C SER A 87 -0.98 -28.59 0.85
N LYS A 88 -1.77 -28.46 1.92
CA LYS A 88 -3.25 -28.42 1.87
C LYS A 88 -3.78 -27.29 0.98
N ASN A 89 -3.06 -26.17 0.88
CA ASN A 89 -3.47 -24.98 0.13
C ASN A 89 -2.78 -24.82 -1.24
N LYS A 90 -2.00 -25.82 -1.68
CA LYS A 90 -1.15 -25.74 -2.89
C LYS A 90 -1.92 -25.34 -4.16
N GLN A 91 -3.15 -25.81 -4.35
CA GLN A 91 -3.97 -25.44 -5.51
C GLN A 91 -4.23 -23.93 -5.58
N CYS A 92 -4.41 -23.26 -4.42
CA CYS A 92 -4.58 -21.81 -4.38
C CYS A 92 -3.30 -21.09 -4.81
N PHE A 93 -2.13 -21.65 -4.49
CA PHE A 93 -0.83 -21.09 -4.85
C PHE A 93 -0.52 -21.26 -6.34
N GLU A 94 -0.87 -22.41 -6.91
CA GLU A 94 -0.72 -22.66 -8.35
C GLU A 94 -1.60 -21.71 -9.16
N ARG A 95 -2.82 -21.46 -8.69
CA ARG A 95 -3.77 -20.55 -9.34
C ARG A 95 -3.37 -19.08 -9.29
N LEU A 96 -2.52 -18.68 -8.33
CA LEU A 96 -1.97 -17.33 -8.30
C LEU A 96 -1.22 -17.01 -9.59
N LYS A 97 -0.60 -18.00 -10.25
CA LYS A 97 0.11 -17.79 -11.52
C LYS A 97 -0.80 -17.17 -12.60
N GLU A 98 -2.03 -17.66 -12.71
CA GLU A 98 -3.03 -17.09 -13.63
C GLU A 98 -3.40 -15.65 -13.28
N VAL A 99 -3.40 -15.29 -11.99
CA VAL A 99 -3.62 -13.90 -11.54
C VAL A 99 -2.46 -13.00 -11.98
N ILE A 100 -1.22 -13.50 -11.89
CA ILE A 100 -0.02 -12.73 -12.24
C ILE A 100 0.12 -12.51 -13.74
N GLU A 101 -0.24 -13.51 -14.55
CA GLU A 101 -0.13 -13.47 -16.02
C GLU A 101 -1.12 -12.49 -16.66
N ARG A 102 -2.26 -12.22 -16.01
CA ARG A 102 -3.31 -11.34 -16.54
C ARG A 102 -3.00 -9.87 -16.30
N PRO A 103 -3.12 -8.98 -17.30
CA PRO A 103 -2.64 -7.60 -17.21
C PRO A 103 -3.40 -6.73 -16.20
N TYR A 104 -4.72 -6.85 -16.12
CA TYR A 104 -5.56 -5.96 -15.31
C TYR A 104 -6.11 -6.67 -14.08
N PHE A 105 -6.33 -5.94 -12.98
CA PHE A 105 -7.06 -6.44 -11.82
C PHE A 105 -8.28 -5.54 -11.62
N ILE A 106 -9.46 -6.02 -12.03
CA ILE A 106 -10.73 -5.28 -11.93
C ILE A 106 -11.74 -6.14 -11.19
N TYR A 107 -11.93 -5.87 -9.91
CA TYR A 107 -12.74 -6.73 -9.06
C TYR A 107 -14.24 -6.54 -9.27
N GLU A 108 -14.69 -5.31 -9.48
CA GLU A 108 -16.07 -5.00 -9.86
C GLU A 108 -16.09 -4.36 -11.25
N THR A 109 -16.81 -5.00 -12.17
CA THR A 109 -16.90 -4.62 -13.59
C THR A 109 -18.21 -3.91 -13.91
N ASN A 110 -19.14 -3.83 -12.95
CA ASN A 110 -20.36 -3.06 -13.11
C ASN A 110 -20.15 -1.61 -12.66
N TRP A 111 -19.73 -0.77 -13.62
CA TRP A 111 -19.44 0.66 -13.46
C TRP A 111 -20.68 1.55 -13.24
N ASP A 112 -21.89 1.01 -13.44
CA ASP A 112 -23.15 1.73 -13.24
C ASP A 112 -23.64 1.73 -11.78
N LYS A 113 -23.01 0.91 -10.92
CA LYS A 113 -23.35 0.85 -9.50
C LYS A 113 -22.86 2.08 -8.75
N PRO A 114 -23.57 2.51 -7.69
CA PRO A 114 -23.05 3.51 -6.77
C PRO A 114 -21.82 2.97 -6.03
N ALA A 115 -20.93 3.87 -5.61
CA ALA A 115 -19.65 3.53 -4.97
C ALA A 115 -19.81 2.66 -3.72
N VAL A 116 -20.89 2.89 -2.96
CA VAL A 116 -21.23 2.10 -1.77
C VAL A 116 -21.57 0.64 -2.05
N ALA A 117 -22.00 0.32 -3.27
CA ALA A 117 -22.36 -1.03 -3.71
C ALA A 117 -21.22 -1.69 -4.50
N TYR A 118 -20.12 -0.97 -4.72
CA TYR A 118 -18.93 -1.48 -5.37
C TYR A 118 -18.28 -2.54 -4.47
N LYS A 119 -18.13 -3.75 -5.02
CA LYS A 119 -17.49 -4.84 -4.27
C LYS A 119 -15.99 -4.64 -4.29
N ILE A 120 -15.36 -4.84 -3.14
CA ILE A 120 -13.90 -4.93 -3.01
C ILE A 120 -13.49 -6.38 -2.71
N PRO A 121 -12.25 -6.78 -3.07
CA PRO A 121 -11.69 -8.05 -2.64
C PRO A 121 -11.73 -8.21 -1.12
N SER A 122 -11.75 -9.47 -0.66
CA SER A 122 -11.65 -9.76 0.77
C SER A 122 -10.24 -9.45 1.26
N VAL A 123 -10.05 -8.25 1.81
CA VAL A 123 -8.79 -7.77 2.40
C VAL A 123 -8.22 -8.78 3.39
N VAL A 124 -9.06 -9.35 4.25
CA VAL A 124 -8.65 -10.34 5.25
C VAL A 124 -8.08 -11.59 4.58
N LYS A 125 -8.73 -12.10 3.51
CA LYS A 125 -8.23 -13.26 2.77
C LYS A 125 -6.97 -12.94 1.99
N ILE A 126 -6.83 -11.74 1.41
CA ILE A 126 -5.59 -11.31 0.76
C ILE A 126 -4.44 -11.37 1.78
N ILE A 127 -4.58 -10.72 2.94
CA ILE A 127 -3.53 -10.70 3.96
C ILE A 127 -3.14 -12.12 4.34
N GLN A 128 -4.12 -12.96 4.68
CA GLN A 128 -3.88 -14.34 5.10
C GLN A 128 -3.21 -15.15 3.99
N PHE A 129 -3.71 -15.06 2.76
CA PHE A 129 -3.11 -15.76 1.63
C PHE A 129 -1.66 -15.33 1.41
N MET A 130 -1.36 -14.03 1.48
CA MET A 130 -0.01 -13.50 1.33
C MET A 130 0.92 -13.92 2.47
N GLN A 131 0.40 -14.08 3.70
CA GLN A 131 1.17 -14.64 4.81
C GLN A 131 1.54 -16.11 4.56
N PHE A 132 0.58 -16.93 4.13
CA PHE A 132 0.81 -18.33 3.76
C PHE A 132 1.86 -18.45 2.65
N TYR A 133 1.71 -17.64 1.60
CA TYR A 133 2.64 -17.63 0.47
C TYR A 133 4.04 -17.12 0.86
N SER A 134 4.13 -16.17 1.80
CA SER A 134 5.39 -15.66 2.36
C SER A 134 6.15 -16.74 3.14
N VAL A 135 5.46 -17.49 3.99
CA VAL A 135 6.07 -18.58 4.77
C VAL A 135 6.54 -19.70 3.83
N ASP A 136 5.73 -20.06 2.83
CA ASP A 136 6.12 -21.02 1.79
C ASP A 136 7.36 -20.56 1.00
N THR A 137 7.39 -19.28 0.63
CA THR A 137 8.55 -18.65 -0.04
C THR A 137 9.82 -18.79 0.81
N PHE A 138 9.74 -18.47 2.10
CA PHE A 138 10.87 -18.62 3.03
C PHE A 138 11.33 -20.08 3.16
N LEU A 139 10.39 -21.02 3.32
CA LEU A 139 10.71 -22.44 3.46
C LEU A 139 11.40 -23.01 2.21
N LYS A 140 10.99 -22.58 1.01
CA LYS A 140 11.70 -22.92 -0.23
C LYS A 140 13.13 -22.40 -0.24
N ALA A 141 13.33 -21.14 0.16
CA ALA A 141 14.67 -20.56 0.26
C ALA A 141 15.56 -21.33 1.26
N GLU A 142 15.00 -21.70 2.42
CA GLU A 142 15.70 -22.50 3.44
C GLU A 142 16.07 -23.91 2.95
N ASN A 143 15.22 -24.54 2.16
CA ASN A 143 15.47 -25.86 1.58
C ASN A 143 16.38 -25.82 0.34
N GLY A 144 16.96 -24.66 0.00
CA GLY A 144 17.87 -24.49 -1.14
C GLY A 144 17.19 -24.31 -2.49
N GLN A 145 15.86 -24.22 -2.53
CA GLN A 145 15.06 -23.96 -3.74
C GLN A 145 14.99 -22.46 -4.02
N LEU A 146 16.15 -21.81 -4.19
CA LEU A 146 16.26 -20.35 -4.25
C LEU A 146 15.53 -19.75 -5.46
N ASN A 147 15.62 -20.37 -6.64
CA ASN A 147 14.93 -19.87 -7.84
C ASN A 147 13.41 -19.86 -7.63
N ASP A 148 12.85 -20.97 -7.13
CA ASP A 148 11.42 -21.07 -6.84
C ASP A 148 10.97 -20.03 -5.81
N ALA A 149 11.79 -19.80 -4.76
CA ALA A 149 11.51 -18.78 -3.75
C ALA A 149 11.51 -17.36 -4.34
N ILE A 150 12.46 -17.03 -5.21
CA ILE A 150 12.52 -15.72 -5.85
C ILE A 150 11.37 -15.52 -6.85
N ASP A 151 10.99 -16.55 -7.60
CA ASP A 151 9.84 -16.51 -8.49
C ASP A 151 8.52 -16.31 -7.72
N GLN A 152 8.37 -16.95 -6.56
CA GLN A 152 7.26 -16.71 -5.65
C GLN A 152 7.28 -15.29 -5.07
N TYR A 153 8.45 -14.80 -4.66
CA TYR A 153 8.61 -13.42 -4.23
C TYR A 153 8.17 -12.43 -5.32
N PHE A 154 8.55 -12.67 -6.57
CA PHE A 154 8.11 -11.86 -7.70
C PHE A 154 6.61 -11.95 -7.98
N SER A 155 6.01 -13.12 -7.78
CA SER A 155 4.56 -13.29 -7.89
C SER A 155 3.84 -12.44 -6.85
N MET A 156 4.30 -12.48 -5.60
CA MET A 156 3.79 -11.65 -4.50
C MET A 156 3.90 -10.16 -4.78
N LEU A 157 5.07 -9.68 -5.21
CA LEU A 157 5.28 -8.27 -5.54
C LEU A 157 4.41 -7.83 -6.73
N THR A 158 4.26 -8.68 -7.74
CA THR A 158 3.43 -8.38 -8.91
C THR A 158 1.95 -8.32 -8.54
N PHE A 159 1.47 -9.21 -7.66
CA PHE A 159 0.12 -9.13 -7.13
C PHE A 159 -0.13 -7.82 -6.41
N SER A 160 0.75 -7.43 -5.48
CA SER A 160 0.59 -6.17 -4.72
C SER A 160 0.47 -4.98 -5.66
N LYS A 161 1.35 -4.89 -6.68
CA LYS A 161 1.30 -3.82 -7.69
C LYS A 161 -0.03 -3.79 -8.44
N LYS A 162 -0.50 -4.94 -8.94
CA LYS A 162 -1.81 -5.05 -9.63
C LYS A 162 -2.97 -4.63 -8.73
N PHE A 163 -2.97 -5.09 -7.49
CA PHE A 163 -4.01 -4.76 -6.51
C PHE A 163 -4.00 -3.28 -6.09
N SER A 164 -2.87 -2.58 -6.24
CA SER A 164 -2.73 -1.13 -6.03
C SER A 164 -2.96 -0.28 -7.29
N ASP A 165 -3.20 -0.92 -8.43
CA ASP A 165 -3.35 -0.26 -9.73
C ASP A 165 -4.72 -0.50 -10.37
N GLU A 166 -5.72 -0.92 -9.58
CA GLU A 166 -7.10 -1.05 -10.05
C GLU A 166 -7.59 0.32 -10.59
N PRO A 167 -8.38 0.38 -11.69
CA PRO A 167 -8.75 1.67 -12.27
C PRO A 167 -9.52 2.55 -11.28
N PHE A 168 -10.53 1.99 -10.60
CA PHE A 168 -11.20 2.62 -9.47
C PHE A 168 -10.63 2.08 -8.16
N GLN A 169 -9.55 2.72 -7.71
CA GLN A 169 -8.73 2.27 -6.59
C GLN A 169 -9.29 2.75 -5.25
N ALA A 170 -10.05 1.90 -4.55
CA ALA A 170 -10.44 2.20 -3.17
C ALA A 170 -9.19 2.41 -2.29
N LEU A 171 -9.20 3.45 -1.44
CA LEU A 171 -8.05 3.78 -0.60
C LEU A 171 -7.69 2.64 0.35
N ILE A 172 -8.69 1.94 0.87
CA ILE A 172 -8.46 0.75 1.71
C ILE A 172 -7.65 -0.32 0.95
N SER A 173 -7.97 -0.60 -0.31
CA SER A 173 -7.24 -1.57 -1.12
C SER A 173 -5.78 -1.13 -1.34
N TYR A 174 -5.56 0.16 -1.56
CA TYR A 174 -4.21 0.73 -1.68
C TYR A 174 -3.40 0.58 -0.36
N LEU A 175 -4.01 0.93 0.78
CA LEU A 175 -3.39 0.80 2.11
C LEU A 175 -2.99 -0.66 2.41
N ILE A 176 -3.83 -1.62 2.02
CA ILE A 176 -3.56 -3.04 2.21
C ILE A 176 -2.44 -3.52 1.31
N SER A 177 -2.41 -3.09 0.04
CA SER A 177 -1.31 -3.42 -0.87
C SER A 177 0.04 -2.91 -0.34
N MET A 178 0.08 -1.69 0.20
CA MET A 178 1.27 -1.17 0.88
C MET A 178 1.66 -2.05 2.06
N ALA A 179 0.73 -2.34 2.98
CA ALA A 179 1.01 -3.13 4.18
C ALA A 179 1.56 -4.53 3.87
N ILE A 180 1.04 -5.17 2.82
CA ILE A 180 1.53 -6.46 2.34
C ILE A 180 2.94 -6.33 1.76
N THR A 181 3.18 -5.29 0.94
CA THR A 181 4.49 -5.07 0.31
C THR A 181 5.58 -4.79 1.33
N ARG A 182 5.30 -4.06 2.41
CA ARG A 182 6.25 -3.85 3.50
C ARG A 182 6.78 -5.17 4.06
N ARG A 183 5.87 -6.09 4.42
CA ARG A 183 6.24 -7.44 4.89
C ARG A 183 6.98 -8.26 3.85
N GLN A 184 6.68 -8.07 2.55
CA GLN A 184 7.43 -8.70 1.46
C GLN A 184 8.87 -8.17 1.40
N ILE A 185 9.09 -6.86 1.56
CA ILE A 185 10.45 -6.26 1.61
C ILE A 185 11.24 -6.84 2.80
N GLU A 186 10.62 -6.97 3.97
CA GLU A 186 11.25 -7.57 5.15
C GLU A 186 11.61 -9.06 4.91
N LEU A 187 10.70 -9.83 4.30
CA LEU A 187 10.97 -11.21 3.92
C LEU A 187 12.14 -11.31 2.93
N LEU A 188 12.18 -10.43 1.93
CA LEU A 188 13.27 -10.36 0.96
C LEU A 188 14.60 -10.10 1.67
N ASN A 189 14.61 -9.16 2.63
CA ASN A 189 15.78 -8.91 3.47
C ASN A 189 16.24 -10.19 4.17
N ARG A 190 15.32 -10.93 4.80
CA ARG A 190 15.66 -12.19 5.48
C ARG A 190 16.28 -13.21 4.52
N ILE A 191 15.73 -13.37 3.32
CA ILE A 191 16.22 -14.33 2.32
C ILE A 191 17.60 -13.92 1.78
N ILE A 192 17.79 -12.67 1.38
CA ILE A 192 19.04 -12.17 0.80
C ILE A 192 20.18 -12.13 1.83
N SER A 193 19.84 -11.85 3.09
CA SER A 193 20.81 -11.81 4.18
C SER A 193 21.23 -13.22 4.63
N SER A 194 20.35 -14.24 4.51
CA SER A 194 20.67 -15.61 4.93
C SER A 194 21.23 -16.50 3.82
N LYS A 195 20.97 -16.19 2.54
CA LYS A 195 21.37 -17.02 1.39
C LYS A 195 22.21 -16.23 0.40
N LYS A 196 23.15 -16.90 -0.26
CA LYS A 196 23.93 -16.30 -1.34
C LYS A 196 23.15 -16.38 -2.65
N LEU A 197 22.74 -15.24 -3.18
CA LEU A 197 22.20 -15.10 -4.53
C LEU A 197 23.28 -14.58 -5.49
N ASP A 198 23.17 -14.96 -6.75
CA ASP A 198 24.01 -14.45 -7.83
C ASP A 198 23.63 -13.00 -8.22
N ASP A 199 24.54 -12.33 -8.92
CA ASP A 199 24.36 -10.94 -9.33
C ASP A 199 23.14 -10.74 -10.23
N GLU A 200 22.87 -11.66 -11.17
CA GLU A 200 21.77 -11.54 -12.13
C GLU A 200 20.43 -11.51 -11.40
N THR A 201 20.24 -12.43 -10.46
CA THR A 201 19.07 -12.50 -9.59
C THR A 201 18.91 -11.20 -8.79
N LEU A 202 19.99 -10.72 -8.13
CA LEU A 202 19.95 -9.49 -7.34
C LEU A 202 19.62 -8.25 -8.18
N PHE A 203 20.16 -8.14 -9.41
CA PHE A 203 19.81 -7.06 -10.34
C PHE A 203 18.35 -7.14 -10.79
N ASN A 204 17.81 -8.34 -11.02
CA ASN A 204 16.41 -8.51 -11.38
C ASN A 204 15.47 -8.06 -10.25
N VAL A 205 15.80 -8.41 -9.00
CA VAL A 205 15.09 -7.90 -7.81
C VAL A 205 15.16 -6.38 -7.74
N LEU A 206 16.36 -5.80 -7.87
CA LEU A 206 16.58 -4.34 -7.80
C LEU A 206 15.75 -3.58 -8.84
N LYS A 207 15.68 -4.09 -10.07
CA LYS A 207 14.87 -3.51 -11.16
C LYS A 207 13.36 -3.56 -10.89
N ARG A 208 12.89 -4.57 -10.16
CA ARG A 208 11.46 -4.77 -9.86
C ARG A 208 10.98 -3.96 -8.66
N LEU A 209 11.87 -3.56 -7.76
CA LEU A 209 11.56 -2.63 -6.70
C LEU A 209 11.34 -1.23 -7.31
N ASP A 210 10.10 -0.78 -7.38
CA ASP A 210 9.74 0.50 -8.01
C ASP A 210 8.87 1.33 -7.07
N ILE A 211 9.25 2.60 -6.91
CA ILE A 211 8.62 3.57 -6.03
C ILE A 211 7.49 4.30 -6.76
N ASP A 212 7.63 4.49 -8.07
CA ASP A 212 6.69 5.27 -8.87
C ASP A 212 5.29 4.65 -8.87
N VAL A 213 5.21 3.32 -8.80
CA VAL A 213 3.94 2.59 -8.68
C VAL A 213 3.15 3.05 -7.45
N TRP A 214 3.83 3.25 -6.32
CA TRP A 214 3.17 3.65 -5.07
C TRP A 214 2.78 5.12 -5.08
N GLN A 215 3.58 5.99 -5.69
CA GLN A 215 3.21 7.40 -5.86
C GLN A 215 1.97 7.54 -6.76
N LYS A 216 1.95 6.86 -7.91
CA LYS A 216 0.82 6.86 -8.83
C LYS A 216 -0.43 6.23 -8.20
N GLY A 217 -0.26 5.10 -7.51
CA GLY A 217 -1.34 4.43 -6.79
C GLY A 217 -1.98 5.31 -5.71
N LEU A 218 -1.19 6.06 -4.95
CA LEU A 218 -1.72 7.00 -3.96
C LEU A 218 -2.57 8.10 -4.62
N ILE A 219 -2.03 8.77 -5.64
CA ILE A 219 -2.75 9.82 -6.36
C ILE A 219 -4.08 9.27 -6.90
N LYS A 220 -4.03 8.13 -7.60
CA LYS A 220 -5.21 7.46 -8.13
C LYS A 220 -6.23 7.15 -7.01
N SER A 221 -5.77 6.64 -5.87
CA SER A 221 -6.66 6.31 -4.75
C SER A 221 -7.38 7.53 -4.17
N ILE A 222 -6.69 8.68 -4.06
CA ILE A 222 -7.30 9.93 -3.59
C ILE A 222 -8.34 10.44 -4.60
N GLU A 223 -8.07 10.28 -5.90
CA GLU A 223 -9.02 10.62 -6.96
C GLU A 223 -10.25 9.70 -6.96
N SER A 224 -10.07 8.40 -6.78
CA SER A 224 -11.16 7.43 -6.64
C SER A 224 -12.00 7.69 -5.38
N GLU A 225 -11.38 7.99 -4.24
CA GLU A 225 -12.09 8.39 -3.00
C GLU A 225 -12.90 9.67 -3.20
N ARG A 226 -12.36 10.66 -3.91
CA ARG A 226 -13.10 11.90 -4.25
C ARG A 226 -14.37 11.57 -5.04
N VAL A 227 -14.26 10.67 -6.02
CA VAL A 227 -15.40 10.24 -6.85
C VAL A 227 -16.40 9.43 -6.03
N ALA A 228 -15.93 8.50 -5.20
CA ALA A 228 -16.77 7.74 -4.26
C ALA A 228 -17.54 8.65 -3.30
N PHE A 229 -16.88 9.68 -2.78
CA PHE A 229 -17.46 10.69 -1.91
C PHE A 229 -18.53 11.50 -2.63
N ILE A 230 -18.26 11.99 -3.85
CA ILE A 230 -19.24 12.70 -4.68
C ILE A 230 -20.46 11.81 -4.96
N ASP A 231 -20.22 10.54 -5.33
CA ASP A 231 -21.27 9.58 -5.66
C ASP A 231 -22.15 9.25 -4.46
N CYS A 232 -21.56 8.94 -3.31
CA CYS A 232 -22.29 8.70 -2.06
C CYS A 232 -23.19 9.90 -1.70
N ALA A 233 -22.71 11.13 -1.89
CA ALA A 233 -23.52 12.31 -1.64
C ALA A 233 -24.68 12.46 -2.62
N ARG A 234 -24.48 12.12 -3.90
CA ARG A 234 -25.55 12.11 -4.90
C ARG A 234 -26.62 11.10 -4.52
N GLU A 235 -26.25 9.91 -4.07
CA GLU A 235 -27.19 8.88 -3.64
C GLU A 235 -27.98 9.28 -2.38
N VAL A 236 -27.34 9.92 -1.40
CA VAL A 236 -28.03 10.53 -0.25
C VAL A 236 -29.04 11.59 -0.71
N LEU A 237 -28.66 12.46 -1.66
CA LEU A 237 -29.53 13.51 -2.17
C LEU A 237 -30.74 12.97 -2.97
N LYS A 238 -30.57 11.81 -3.63
CA LYS A 238 -31.63 11.04 -4.32
C LYS A 238 -32.52 10.26 -3.34
N GLY A 239 -32.09 10.07 -2.10
CA GLY A 239 -32.80 9.29 -1.09
C GLY A 239 -32.70 7.78 -1.31
N ASN A 240 -31.59 7.31 -1.88
CA ASN A 240 -31.36 5.88 -2.08
C ASN A 240 -31.30 5.14 -0.73
N LYS A 241 -32.10 4.09 -0.56
CA LYS A 241 -32.21 3.34 0.69
C LYS A 241 -30.95 2.55 1.03
N GLU A 242 -30.24 2.04 0.03
CA GLU A 242 -28.99 1.29 0.25
C GLU A 242 -27.91 2.14 0.93
N VAL A 243 -27.90 3.45 0.69
CA VAL A 243 -26.98 4.41 1.34
C VAL A 243 -27.56 4.98 2.63
N THR A 244 -28.89 5.09 2.70
CA THR A 244 -29.58 5.77 3.82
C THR A 244 -30.05 4.83 4.93
N GLU A 245 -29.89 3.50 4.79
CA GLU A 245 -30.19 2.52 5.86
C GLU A 245 -29.23 2.64 7.05
N GLU A 246 -27.92 2.80 6.84
CA GLU A 246 -26.98 3.10 7.93
C GLU A 246 -27.14 4.53 8.48
N LEU A 247 -27.79 5.41 7.72
CA LEU A 247 -27.99 6.84 8.03
C LEU A 247 -29.45 7.18 8.44
N GLU A 248 -30.27 6.17 8.79
CA GLU A 248 -31.73 6.28 9.03
C GLU A 248 -32.14 7.41 9.98
N VAL A 249 -31.27 7.78 10.93
CA VAL A 249 -31.52 8.78 11.98
C VAL A 249 -31.83 10.19 11.42
N TYR A 250 -31.57 10.47 10.14
CA TYR A 250 -31.55 11.85 9.63
C TYR A 250 -32.34 12.11 8.32
N LYS A 251 -33.18 11.19 7.81
CA LYS A 251 -33.84 11.33 6.49
C LYS A 251 -34.58 12.67 6.27
N PHE A 252 -35.32 13.17 7.26
CA PHE A 252 -36.00 14.48 7.18
C PHE A 252 -35.03 15.66 7.29
N ILE A 253 -33.97 15.52 8.09
CA ILE A 253 -32.90 16.52 8.29
C ILE A 253 -32.03 16.63 7.02
N PHE A 254 -31.78 15.53 6.31
CA PHE A 254 -31.04 15.51 5.04
C PHE A 254 -31.82 16.18 3.90
N TRP A 255 -33.14 16.01 3.85
CA TRP A 255 -33.97 16.66 2.84
C TRP A 255 -33.97 18.20 2.97
N LEU A 256 -34.00 18.74 4.20
CA LEU A 256 -33.90 20.19 4.47
C LEU A 256 -32.47 20.74 4.35
N SER A 257 -31.44 19.87 4.40
CA SER A 257 -30.04 20.28 4.42
C SER A 257 -29.30 20.21 3.08
N ARG A 258 -30.00 19.95 1.96
CA ARG A 258 -29.41 19.90 0.61
C ARG A 258 -28.44 21.05 0.27
N PRO A 259 -28.73 22.32 0.63
CA PRO A 259 -27.76 23.39 0.40
C PRO A 259 -26.47 23.25 1.22
N PHE A 260 -26.58 22.75 2.46
CA PHE A 260 -25.42 22.51 3.31
C PHE A 260 -24.59 21.33 2.79
N ILE A 261 -25.23 20.26 2.32
CA ILE A 261 -24.53 19.13 1.66
C ILE A 261 -23.74 19.63 0.45
N LYS A 262 -24.32 20.45 -0.42
CA LYS A 262 -23.59 20.98 -1.59
C LYS A 262 -22.41 21.90 -1.22
N SER A 263 -22.56 22.68 -0.15
CA SER A 263 -21.49 23.52 0.39
C SER A 263 -20.37 22.68 0.99
N ASP A 264 -20.73 21.64 1.75
CA ASP A 264 -19.84 20.62 2.32
C ASP A 264 -19.04 19.93 1.22
N LEU A 265 -19.71 19.42 0.17
CA LEU A 265 -19.05 18.80 -0.99
C LEU A 265 -18.06 19.74 -1.67
N SER A 266 -18.41 21.01 -1.84
CA SER A 266 -17.51 21.99 -2.47
C SER A 266 -16.25 22.20 -1.65
N TRP A 267 -16.37 22.22 -0.33
CA TRP A 267 -15.23 22.33 0.58
C TRP A 267 -14.37 21.06 0.56
N ALA A 268 -15.00 19.88 0.60
CA ALA A 268 -14.28 18.60 0.54
C ALA A 268 -13.49 18.43 -0.76
N MET A 269 -14.08 18.79 -1.90
CA MET A 269 -13.39 18.73 -3.19
C MET A 269 -12.11 19.57 -3.21
N GLU A 270 -12.12 20.74 -2.56
CA GLU A 270 -10.90 21.55 -2.38
C GLU A 270 -9.85 20.80 -1.53
N ILE A 271 -10.25 20.10 -0.46
CA ILE A 271 -9.34 19.29 0.37
C ILE A 271 -8.74 18.11 -0.40
N TYR A 272 -9.53 17.38 -1.18
CA TYR A 272 -9.04 16.30 -2.03
C TYR A 272 -7.99 16.81 -3.03
N ASP A 273 -8.31 17.91 -3.71
CA ASP A 273 -7.41 18.51 -4.72
C ASP A 273 -6.09 18.99 -4.11
N GLU A 274 -6.17 19.71 -2.99
CA GLU A 274 -4.98 20.15 -2.24
C GLU A 274 -4.15 18.95 -1.76
N SER A 275 -4.81 17.87 -1.32
CA SER A 275 -4.13 16.65 -0.86
C SER A 275 -3.41 15.92 -2.00
N VAL A 276 -3.97 15.89 -3.22
CA VAL A 276 -3.29 15.34 -4.40
C VAL A 276 -2.01 16.12 -4.70
N GLU A 277 -2.05 17.45 -4.68
CA GLU A 277 -0.85 18.28 -4.89
C GLU A 277 0.20 18.07 -3.80
N ALA A 278 -0.21 17.90 -2.54
CA ALA A 278 0.67 17.53 -1.44
C ALA A 278 1.44 16.23 -1.75
N CYS A 279 0.72 15.21 -2.22
CA CYS A 279 1.26 13.88 -2.43
C CYS A 279 2.23 13.78 -3.63
N LYS A 280 2.24 14.79 -4.51
CA LYS A 280 3.21 14.89 -5.62
C LYS A 280 4.60 15.36 -5.17
N MET A 281 4.68 16.07 -4.04
CA MET A 281 5.95 16.53 -3.49
C MET A 281 6.69 15.39 -2.75
N PRO A 282 7.99 15.55 -2.43
CA PRO A 282 8.68 14.68 -1.49
C PRO A 282 8.21 14.87 -0.05
N TYR A 283 8.15 13.78 0.74
CA TYR A 283 7.54 13.80 2.08
C TYR A 283 8.15 14.84 3.02
N TYR A 284 9.48 14.94 3.06
CA TYR A 284 10.22 15.92 3.87
C TYR A 284 9.87 17.40 3.58
N LYS A 285 9.21 17.72 2.45
CA LYS A 285 8.74 19.08 2.10
C LYS A 285 7.28 19.34 2.43
N THR A 286 6.55 18.36 2.96
CA THR A 286 5.08 18.45 3.12
C THR A 286 4.61 18.88 4.51
N SER A 287 5.53 19.10 5.45
CA SER A 287 5.19 19.43 6.85
C SER A 287 4.32 20.69 6.98
N GLU A 288 4.71 21.78 6.32
CA GLU A 288 3.93 23.03 6.30
C GLU A 288 2.56 22.84 5.63
N PHE A 289 2.52 22.03 4.58
CA PHE A 289 1.29 21.76 3.84
C PHE A 289 0.29 20.96 4.67
N PHE A 290 0.72 19.90 5.34
CA PHE A 290 -0.16 19.13 6.22
C PHE A 290 -0.58 19.92 7.44
N LYS A 291 0.27 20.79 7.99
CA LYS A 291 -0.12 21.72 9.04
C LYS A 291 -1.24 22.66 8.56
N TYR A 292 -1.11 23.20 7.34
CA TYR A 292 -2.16 24.01 6.73
C TYR A 292 -3.49 23.24 6.58
N LEU A 293 -3.44 22.00 6.07
CA LEU A 293 -4.63 21.15 5.94
C LEU A 293 -5.27 20.83 7.29
N GLU A 294 -4.47 20.56 8.33
CA GLU A 294 -4.94 20.33 9.69
C GLU A 294 -5.63 21.57 10.26
N GLU A 295 -5.03 22.76 10.13
CA GLU A 295 -5.66 24.02 10.57
C GLU A 295 -6.96 24.32 9.81
N LYS A 296 -7.02 23.96 8.52
CA LYS A 296 -8.24 24.08 7.69
C LYS A 296 -9.31 23.09 8.16
N TRP A 297 -8.91 21.87 8.51
CA TRP A 297 -9.79 20.83 9.02
C TRP A 297 -10.34 21.17 10.42
N GLU A 298 -9.52 21.70 11.33
CA GLU A 298 -9.97 22.14 12.67
C GLU A 298 -11.05 23.22 12.62
N LYS A 299 -11.02 24.05 11.56
CA LYS A 299 -11.99 25.13 11.31
C LYS A 299 -13.21 24.68 10.51
N ILE A 300 -13.34 23.38 10.23
CA ILE A 300 -14.48 22.86 9.48
C ILE A 300 -15.81 23.19 10.19
N PRO A 301 -16.82 23.72 9.48
CA PRO A 301 -18.13 23.92 10.07
C PRO A 301 -18.72 22.60 10.57
N ARG A 302 -19.20 22.55 11.82
CA ARG A 302 -19.75 21.33 12.45
C ARG A 302 -20.94 20.71 11.71
N TYR A 303 -21.59 21.46 10.81
CA TYR A 303 -22.69 20.98 9.99
C TYR A 303 -22.22 20.36 8.65
N TYR A 304 -20.91 20.30 8.38
CA TYR A 304 -20.31 19.54 7.27
C TYR A 304 -20.13 18.07 7.67
N ILE A 305 -21.24 17.43 8.02
CA ILE A 305 -21.28 16.07 8.53
C ILE A 305 -20.72 15.08 7.51
N PHE A 306 -20.91 15.34 6.21
CA PHE A 306 -20.49 14.43 5.16
C PHE A 306 -18.96 14.38 5.08
N SER A 307 -18.30 15.55 5.10
CA SER A 307 -16.84 15.61 5.21
C SER A 307 -16.32 14.99 6.51
N LEU A 308 -16.92 15.31 7.66
CA LEU A 308 -16.47 14.83 8.97
C LEU A 308 -16.52 13.29 9.11
N VAL A 309 -17.41 12.63 8.37
CA VAL A 309 -17.59 11.17 8.43
C VAL A 309 -16.79 10.45 7.34
N LEU A 310 -16.71 11.01 6.13
CA LEU A 310 -16.28 10.26 4.95
C LEU A 310 -14.92 10.69 4.39
N VAL A 311 -14.40 11.87 4.72
CA VAL A 311 -13.06 12.26 4.24
C VAL A 311 -12.00 11.60 5.14
N PRO A 312 -11.09 10.78 4.59
CA PRO A 312 -10.08 10.08 5.38
C PRO A 312 -8.90 10.99 5.74
N SER A 313 -8.01 10.50 6.62
CA SER A 313 -6.76 11.19 6.94
C SER A 313 -5.71 11.01 5.83
N PHE A 314 -5.57 12.00 4.94
CA PHE A 314 -4.54 11.96 3.89
C PHE A 314 -3.11 12.05 4.45
N LYS A 315 -2.90 12.76 5.57
CA LYS A 315 -1.60 12.83 6.25
C LYS A 315 -1.11 11.45 6.67
N SER A 316 -1.98 10.66 7.32
CA SER A 316 -1.64 9.31 7.74
C SER A 316 -1.34 8.38 6.56
N THR A 317 -2.13 8.48 5.49
CA THR A 317 -1.91 7.72 4.25
C THR A 317 -0.57 8.06 3.60
N TYR A 318 -0.25 9.34 3.50
CA TYR A 318 0.98 9.78 2.86
C TYR A 318 2.22 9.43 3.70
N LEU A 319 2.12 9.49 5.03
CA LEU A 319 3.13 8.95 5.95
C LEU A 319 3.39 7.46 5.68
N LYS A 320 2.34 6.64 5.58
CA LYS A 320 2.49 5.20 5.27
C LYS A 320 3.17 4.95 3.94
N LYS A 321 2.87 5.77 2.92
CA LYS A 321 3.58 5.71 1.63
C LYS A 321 5.07 6.01 1.83
N ALA A 322 5.40 7.12 2.51
CA ALA A 322 6.79 7.52 2.75
C ALA A 322 7.59 6.45 3.52
N VAL A 323 6.95 5.74 4.46
CA VAL A 323 7.55 4.59 5.14
C VAL A 323 7.90 3.47 4.15
N LEU A 324 6.94 3.07 3.30
CA LEU A 324 7.20 2.04 2.28
C LEU A 324 8.30 2.48 1.29
N GLU A 325 8.34 3.76 0.91
CA GLU A 325 9.41 4.31 0.06
C GLU A 325 10.78 4.18 0.71
N ALA A 326 10.88 4.53 2.00
CA ALA A 326 12.11 4.40 2.76
C ALA A 326 12.58 2.93 2.83
N GLU A 327 11.67 1.99 3.08
CA GLU A 327 11.97 0.55 3.09
C GLU A 327 12.45 0.04 1.73
N ILE A 328 11.78 0.45 0.63
CA ILE A 328 12.19 0.09 -0.73
C ILE A 328 13.59 0.65 -1.06
N LEU A 329 13.86 1.91 -0.69
CA LEU A 329 15.16 2.54 -0.93
C LEU A 329 16.28 1.89 -0.11
N ALA A 330 16.01 1.57 1.16
CA ALA A 330 16.94 0.85 2.02
C ALA A 330 17.21 -0.57 1.45
N ALA A 331 16.18 -1.26 0.98
CA ALA A 331 16.33 -2.56 0.32
C ALA A 331 17.17 -2.49 -0.95
N LYS A 332 16.93 -1.49 -1.82
CA LYS A 332 17.77 -1.27 -3.01
C LYS A 332 19.24 -1.05 -2.66
N ALA A 333 19.52 -0.22 -1.66
CA ALA A 333 20.88 0.02 -1.19
C ALA A 333 21.51 -1.25 -0.59
N GLY A 334 20.76 -2.01 0.20
CA GLY A 334 21.21 -3.29 0.77
C GLY A 334 21.54 -4.33 -0.30
N ILE A 335 20.67 -4.51 -1.29
CA ILE A 335 20.89 -5.39 -2.44
C ILE A 335 22.12 -4.94 -3.24
N ALA A 336 22.29 -3.64 -3.46
CA ALA A 336 23.45 -3.10 -4.15
C ALA A 336 24.76 -3.37 -3.37
N CYS A 337 24.75 -3.26 -2.04
CA CYS A 337 25.87 -3.68 -1.19
C CYS A 337 26.20 -5.17 -1.34
N LYS A 338 25.20 -6.04 -1.53
CA LYS A 338 25.39 -7.48 -1.78
C LYS A 338 26.01 -7.76 -3.14
N ILE A 339 25.56 -7.07 -4.19
CA ILE A 339 26.19 -7.13 -5.52
C ILE A 339 27.66 -6.67 -5.43
N PHE A 340 27.92 -5.56 -4.74
CA PHE A 340 29.28 -5.08 -4.52
C PHE A 340 30.14 -6.12 -3.79
N GLN A 341 29.60 -6.77 -2.75
CA GLN A 341 30.27 -7.86 -2.03
C GLN A 341 30.60 -9.04 -2.95
N ASN A 342 29.67 -9.48 -3.80
CA ASN A 342 29.90 -10.57 -4.74
C ASN A 342 31.06 -10.29 -5.69
N ARG A 343 31.22 -9.03 -6.11
CA ARG A 343 32.24 -8.61 -7.09
C ARG A 343 33.60 -8.30 -6.47
N GLN A 344 33.62 -7.65 -5.31
CA GLN A 344 34.83 -7.10 -4.69
C GLN A 344 35.28 -7.87 -3.44
N GLY A 345 34.49 -8.85 -2.97
CA GLY A 345 34.79 -9.67 -1.80
C GLY A 345 34.53 -9.01 -0.43
N GLY A 346 34.14 -7.74 -0.40
CA GLY A 346 33.84 -6.97 0.81
C GLY A 346 32.70 -5.97 0.60
N PHE A 347 32.17 -5.39 1.68
CA PHE A 347 31.14 -4.36 1.61
C PHE A 347 31.73 -2.98 1.28
N PRO A 348 30.98 -2.06 0.64
CA PRO A 348 31.46 -0.71 0.33
C PRO A 348 31.71 0.09 1.62
N GLU A 349 32.73 0.94 1.69
CA GLU A 349 32.94 1.89 2.81
C GLU A 349 31.83 2.92 2.91
N GLN A 350 31.22 3.29 1.78
CA GLN A 350 30.14 4.27 1.70
C GLN A 350 29.25 4.01 0.48
N LEU A 351 27.97 4.43 0.54
CA LEU A 351 27.00 4.18 -0.53
C LEU A 351 27.39 4.78 -1.88
N SER A 352 28.19 5.85 -1.92
CA SER A 352 28.63 6.45 -3.18
C SER A 352 29.52 5.53 -4.03
N GLN A 353 30.12 4.48 -3.44
CA GLN A 353 30.88 3.47 -4.21
C GLN A 353 29.98 2.54 -5.03
N LEU A 354 28.66 2.58 -4.81
CA LEU A 354 27.68 1.81 -5.58
C LEU A 354 27.29 2.52 -6.89
N VAL A 355 27.69 3.79 -7.05
CA VAL A 355 27.31 4.67 -8.16
C VAL A 355 28.52 4.89 -9.09
N PRO A 356 28.32 4.91 -10.43
CA PRO A 356 27.07 4.67 -11.16
C PRO A 356 26.84 3.19 -11.52
N ASP A 357 27.76 2.29 -11.13
CA ASP A 357 27.85 0.93 -11.68
C ASP A 357 26.71 0.00 -11.25
N ILE A 358 26.18 0.16 -10.02
CA ILE A 358 25.11 -0.69 -9.46
C ILE A 358 23.83 0.13 -9.27
N LEU A 359 23.95 1.35 -8.73
CA LEU A 359 22.88 2.32 -8.54
C LEU A 359 23.11 3.54 -9.42
N ALA A 360 22.03 4.13 -9.93
CA ALA A 360 22.11 5.37 -10.72
C ALA A 360 22.55 6.58 -9.89
N GLU A 361 22.10 6.64 -8.63
CA GLU A 361 22.43 7.67 -7.66
C GLU A 361 22.34 7.10 -6.24
N VAL A 362 22.87 7.84 -5.25
CA VAL A 362 22.73 7.45 -3.84
C VAL A 362 21.27 7.70 -3.42
N PRO A 363 20.56 6.68 -2.90
CA PRO A 363 19.17 6.84 -2.47
C PRO A 363 18.99 7.97 -1.46
N THR A 364 18.03 8.86 -1.73
CA THR A 364 17.66 9.97 -0.85
C THR A 364 16.54 9.53 0.09
N ASP A 365 16.72 9.75 1.38
CA ASP A 365 15.74 9.45 2.42
C ASP A 365 14.47 10.31 2.27
N PRO A 366 13.27 9.70 2.16
CA PRO A 366 12.00 10.43 2.05
C PRO A 366 11.70 11.36 3.24
N PHE A 367 12.24 11.07 4.42
CA PHE A 367 11.93 11.80 5.65
C PHE A 367 12.85 12.99 5.91
N SER A 368 14.15 12.84 5.68
CA SER A 368 15.13 13.90 5.92
C SER A 368 15.53 14.69 4.66
N GLY A 369 15.34 14.13 3.46
CA GLY A 369 15.84 14.68 2.21
C GLY A 369 17.36 14.57 2.03
N ASN A 370 18.05 13.88 2.94
CA ASN A 370 19.49 13.58 2.87
C ASN A 370 19.70 12.17 2.31
N PRO A 371 20.93 11.77 1.93
CA PRO A 371 21.23 10.37 1.61
C PRO A 371 20.86 9.42 2.76
N LEU A 372 20.45 8.18 2.44
CA LEU A 372 20.26 7.14 3.46
C LEU A 372 21.51 6.93 4.32
N ILE A 373 21.31 6.59 5.59
CA ILE A 373 22.41 6.35 6.51
C ILE A 373 22.93 4.93 6.31
N TYR A 374 24.25 4.82 6.08
CA TYR A 374 24.96 3.56 5.95
C TYR A 374 25.99 3.41 7.05
N ARG A 375 26.04 2.25 7.70
CA ARG A 375 27.10 1.91 8.65
C ARG A 375 27.57 0.49 8.46
N LYS A 376 28.88 0.31 8.34
CA LYS A 376 29.49 -1.03 8.47
C LYS A 376 29.38 -1.53 9.89
N THR A 377 29.19 -2.82 10.03
CA THR A 377 29.31 -3.54 11.31
C THR A 377 30.41 -4.59 11.19
N PRO A 378 30.93 -5.14 12.30
CA PRO A 378 31.93 -6.20 12.23
C PRO A 378 31.50 -7.44 11.43
N SER A 379 30.19 -7.72 11.39
CA SER A 379 29.60 -8.90 10.73
C SER A 379 28.84 -8.59 9.43
N GLY A 380 28.73 -7.32 9.03
CA GLY A 380 27.81 -6.92 7.96
C GLY A 380 27.75 -5.41 7.76
N PHE A 381 26.53 -4.92 7.53
CA PHE A 381 26.23 -3.50 7.43
C PHE A 381 24.76 -3.27 7.78
N ILE A 382 24.43 -2.00 8.02
CA ILE A 382 23.06 -1.51 8.11
C ILE A 382 22.87 -0.35 7.14
N VAL A 383 21.70 -0.30 6.51
CA VAL A 383 21.24 0.87 5.75
C VAL A 383 19.87 1.25 6.25
N TYR A 384 19.65 2.53 6.59
CA TYR A 384 18.38 2.95 7.15
C TYR A 384 18.00 4.41 6.84
N SER A 385 16.71 4.66 7.00
CA SER A 385 16.10 5.99 7.06
C SER A 385 15.89 6.39 8.52
N VAL A 386 15.97 7.70 8.82
CA VAL A 386 15.66 8.25 10.16
C VAL A 386 14.17 8.19 10.51
N GLY A 387 13.33 7.74 9.57
CA GLY A 387 11.92 7.52 9.81
C GLY A 387 11.11 8.78 10.17
N SER A 388 9.93 8.54 10.71
CA SER A 388 8.91 9.60 10.90
C SER A 388 9.26 10.60 12.00
N ASN A 389 10.10 10.19 12.96
CA ASN A 389 10.54 11.01 14.08
C ASN A 389 11.69 11.98 13.69
N GLN A 390 12.30 11.78 12.50
CA GLN A 390 13.43 12.54 11.94
C GLN A 390 14.65 12.62 12.86
N LYS A 391 14.84 11.63 13.71
CA LYS A 391 15.98 11.51 14.63
C LYS A 391 16.72 10.23 14.31
N ASP A 392 18.04 10.31 14.27
CA ASP A 392 18.87 9.12 14.12
C ASP A 392 18.93 8.37 15.46
N ASP A 393 18.13 7.30 15.57
CA ASP A 393 18.12 6.40 16.72
C ASP A 393 19.15 5.24 16.58
N GLY A 394 20.04 5.37 15.59
CA GLY A 394 21.15 4.45 15.33
C GLY A 394 20.75 3.19 14.56
N GLY A 395 19.62 3.22 13.85
CA GLY A 395 19.05 2.07 13.19
C GLY A 395 18.44 1.11 14.20
N LYS A 396 17.62 1.61 15.14
CA LYS A 396 16.84 0.79 16.08
C LYS A 396 15.38 0.76 15.63
N GLU A 397 14.99 -0.32 14.99
CA GLU A 397 13.61 -0.55 14.56
C GLU A 397 12.74 -0.98 15.77
N THR A 398 11.62 -0.29 15.99
CA THR A 398 10.57 -0.81 16.88
C THR A 398 9.58 -1.64 16.05
N ARG A 399 9.76 -2.96 16.06
CA ARG A 399 8.95 -3.94 15.29
C ARG A 399 7.50 -4.09 15.77
N VAL A 400 7.13 -3.46 16.87
CA VAL A 400 5.81 -3.64 17.50
C VAL A 400 4.78 -2.72 16.85
N ILE A 401 4.35 -3.08 15.64
CA ILE A 401 3.18 -2.49 14.98
C ILE A 401 1.91 -3.07 15.64
N THR A 402 1.55 -2.59 16.84
CA THR A 402 0.33 -3.02 17.57
C THR A 402 -0.97 -2.45 16.98
N LYS A 403 -0.87 -1.52 16.02
CA LYS A 403 -1.97 -0.94 15.26
C LYS A 403 -1.50 -0.72 13.82
N LEU A 404 -2.44 -0.70 12.88
CA LEU A 404 -2.17 -0.46 11.45
C LEU A 404 -1.27 0.78 11.15
N VAL A 405 -1.04 1.72 12.09
CA VAL A 405 0.18 2.57 12.29
C VAL A 405 0.04 3.31 13.65
N SER A 406 1.14 3.67 14.30
CA SER A 406 1.19 4.71 15.35
C SER A 406 2.00 5.92 14.86
N GLU A 407 1.72 7.15 15.33
CA GLU A 407 2.54 8.33 14.98
C GLU A 407 3.99 8.27 15.52
N LYS A 408 4.38 7.18 16.19
CA LYS A 408 5.69 6.95 16.78
C LYS A 408 6.24 5.62 16.28
N ASP A 409 6.63 5.59 15.00
CA ASP A 409 7.41 4.47 14.48
C ASP A 409 8.83 4.99 14.19
N ASP A 410 9.84 4.27 14.74
CA ASP A 410 11.27 4.59 14.79
C ASP A 410 12.00 4.33 13.44
N ASP A 411 13.35 4.32 13.44
CA ASP A 411 14.20 4.08 12.26
C ASP A 411 13.79 2.80 11.48
N TRP A 412 13.84 2.87 10.13
CA TRP A 412 13.54 1.73 9.24
C TRP A 412 14.81 1.18 8.61
N VAL A 413 15.10 -0.10 8.84
CA VAL A 413 16.47 -0.62 8.67
C VAL A 413 16.52 -1.90 7.84
N TRP A 414 17.38 -1.88 6.81
CA TRP A 414 17.90 -3.09 6.18
C TRP A 414 19.14 -3.58 6.96
N TYR A 415 19.11 -4.84 7.39
CA TYR A 415 20.17 -5.47 8.19
C TYR A 415 20.78 -6.67 7.46
N GLU A 416 22.10 -6.64 7.28
CA GLU A 416 22.88 -7.84 6.98
C GLU A 416 23.51 -8.37 8.28
N ARG A 417 23.16 -9.60 8.69
CA ARG A 417 23.88 -10.35 9.74
C ARG A 417 24.48 -11.60 9.14
N LYS A 418 25.80 -11.78 9.28
CA LYS A 418 26.38 -13.13 9.27
C LYS A 418 26.09 -13.78 10.62
N GLU A 419 25.30 -14.85 10.62
CA GLU A 419 25.22 -15.79 11.74
C GLU A 419 26.55 -16.54 11.92
#